data_AF-A0A075MRM1-F1
#
_entry.id   AF-A0A075MRM1-F1
#
_cell.length_a   1.000
_cell.length_b   1.000
_cell.length_c   1.000
_cell.angle_alpha   90.00
_cell.angle_beta   90.00
_cell.angle_gamma   90.00
#
_symmetry.space_group_name_H-M   'P 1'
#
loop_
_entity.id
_entity.type
_entity.pdbx_description
1 polymer ?
#
loop_
_entity_poly.entity_id
_entity_poly.type
_entity_poly.pdbx_seq_one_letter_code
_entity_poly.pdbx_strand_id
1 'polypeptide(L)'
;MPERLAVRQRVIILPAFGGKRFPRAARRARKPMQDKWPKVPKGKWLKCTYGRCGHEWQYFGGHSWAECPLCHTTSKVAIAIRNYKENKSNRG
;
A
#
# COMPACT_ATOMS: atom_id res chain seq x y z
N MET A 1 -61.97 -5.42 40.74
CA MET A 1 -61.73 -6.26 39.55
C MET A 1 -60.54 -5.70 38.79
N PRO A 2 -59.35 -6.35 38.78
CA PRO A 2 -58.16 -5.84 38.10
C PRO A 2 -57.89 -6.63 36.81
N GLU A 3 -57.86 -5.98 35.65
CA GLU A 3 -57.23 -6.54 34.46
C GLU A 3 -56.37 -5.48 33.79
N ARG A 4 -55.14 -5.31 34.30
CA ARG A 4 -54.09 -4.58 33.59
C ARG A 4 -53.48 -5.53 32.56
N LEU A 5 -53.94 -5.40 31.32
CA LEU A 5 -53.36 -6.04 30.13
C LEU A 5 -51.90 -5.59 29.95
N ALA A 6 -50.96 -6.44 30.37
CA ALA A 6 -49.54 -6.26 30.08
C ALA A 6 -49.27 -6.59 28.61
N VAL A 7 -49.03 -5.55 27.80
CA VAL A 7 -48.58 -5.68 26.41
C VAL A 7 -47.18 -6.31 26.43
N ARG A 8 -47.12 -7.62 26.19
CA ARG A 8 -45.86 -8.36 25.99
C ARG A 8 -45.24 -7.92 24.67
N GLN A 9 -44.27 -7.00 24.75
CA GLN A 9 -43.43 -6.61 23.64
C GLN A 9 -42.66 -7.84 23.15
N ARG A 10 -43.01 -8.34 21.96
CA ARG A 10 -42.26 -9.42 21.30
C ARG A 10 -40.92 -8.85 20.86
N VAL A 11 -39.89 -9.06 21.67
CA VAL A 11 -38.50 -8.88 21.25
C VAL A 11 -38.22 -9.94 20.19
N ILE A 12 -38.10 -9.52 18.93
CA ILE A 12 -37.62 -10.38 17.85
C ILE A 12 -36.12 -10.55 18.08
N ILE A 13 -35.74 -11.60 18.82
CA ILE A 13 -34.35 -12.02 18.96
C ILE A 13 -33.98 -12.68 17.63
N LEU A 14 -33.32 -11.91 16.74
CA LEU A 14 -32.67 -12.47 15.56
C LEU A 14 -31.63 -13.51 16.02
N PRO A 15 -31.64 -14.74 15.46
CA PRO A 15 -30.74 -15.78 15.90
C PRO A 15 -29.30 -15.35 15.65
N ALA A 16 -28.52 -15.39 16.72
CA ALA A 16 -27.08 -15.18 16.70
C ALA A 16 -26.45 -16.22 15.76
N PHE A 17 -25.99 -15.76 14.60
CA PHE A 17 -25.20 -16.58 13.68
C PHE A 17 -23.89 -16.97 14.37
N GLY A 18 -23.82 -18.23 14.79
CA GLY A 18 -22.57 -18.91 15.15
C GLY A 18 -21.60 -18.87 13.96
N GLY A 19 -20.50 -18.16 14.14
CA GLY A 19 -19.46 -18.00 13.12
C GLY A 19 -18.84 -16.61 13.21
N LYS A 20 -17.69 -16.50 13.87
CA LYS A 20 -16.97 -15.27 14.27
C LYS A 20 -16.50 -14.33 13.13
N ARG A 21 -17.16 -14.26 11.97
CA ARG A 21 -16.76 -13.40 10.85
C ARG A 21 -17.97 -12.72 10.22
N PHE A 22 -18.08 -11.40 10.44
CA PHE A 22 -19.03 -10.55 9.73
C PHE A 22 -19.00 -10.80 8.20
N PRO A 23 -20.15 -10.74 7.51
CA PRO A 23 -20.21 -10.93 6.07
C PRO A 23 -19.23 -10.02 5.34
N ARG A 24 -18.68 -10.49 4.21
CA ARG A 24 -17.65 -9.77 3.44
C ARG A 24 -18.10 -8.35 3.06
N ALA A 25 -19.40 -8.17 2.81
CA ALA A 25 -20.02 -6.87 2.55
C ALA A 25 -19.91 -5.91 3.76
N ALA A 26 -20.26 -6.35 4.97
CA ALA A 26 -20.13 -5.55 6.19
C ALA A 26 -18.67 -5.18 6.49
N ARG A 27 -17.71 -6.07 6.20
CA ARG A 27 -16.28 -5.77 6.31
C ARG A 27 -15.80 -4.70 5.31
N ARG A 28 -16.34 -4.71 4.09
CA ARG A 28 -16.04 -3.69 3.06
C ARG A 28 -16.66 -2.33 3.41
N ALA A 29 -17.90 -2.32 3.91
CA ALA A 29 -18.62 -1.11 4.29
C ALA A 29 -17.97 -0.35 5.47
N ARG A 30 -17.24 -1.04 6.35
CA ARG A 30 -16.49 -0.44 7.46
C ARG A 30 -15.22 0.29 7.03
N LYS A 31 -14.73 0.08 5.80
CA LYS A 31 -13.53 0.77 5.34
C LYS A 31 -13.95 2.16 4.85
N PRO A 32 -13.49 3.26 5.47
CA PRO A 32 -13.78 4.59 4.96
C PRO A 32 -13.34 4.66 3.50
N MET A 33 -14.23 5.15 2.64
CA MET A 33 -14.01 5.35 1.21
C MET A 33 -12.73 6.18 1.02
N GLN A 34 -11.66 5.50 0.64
CA GLN A 34 -10.28 6.00 0.60
C GLN A 34 -9.94 6.65 -0.75
N ASP A 35 -10.94 7.27 -1.40
CA ASP A 35 -10.89 7.62 -2.82
C ASP A 35 -9.92 8.75 -3.17
N LYS A 36 -9.39 9.49 -2.18
CA LYS A 36 -8.53 10.67 -2.40
C LYS A 36 -7.32 10.72 -1.46
N TRP A 37 -6.64 9.59 -1.24
CA TRP A 37 -5.28 9.66 -0.68
C TRP A 37 -4.31 9.93 -1.84
N PRO A 38 -3.56 11.05 -1.83
CA PRO A 38 -2.46 11.21 -2.77
C PRO A 38 -1.49 10.06 -2.53
N LYS A 39 -1.50 9.06 -3.42
CA LYS A 39 -0.45 8.04 -3.46
C LYS A 39 0.81 8.78 -3.84
N VAL A 40 1.57 9.23 -2.85
CA VAL A 40 2.91 9.74 -3.06
C VAL A 40 3.65 8.69 -3.90
N PRO A 41 4.14 9.04 -5.10
CA PRO A 41 4.88 8.09 -5.90
C PRO A 41 6.10 7.66 -5.08
N LYS A 42 6.18 6.38 -4.74
CA LYS A 42 7.32 5.84 -3.99
C LYS A 42 8.53 5.85 -4.91
N GLY A 43 9.28 6.95 -4.86
CA GLY A 43 10.55 7.10 -5.57
C GLY A 43 11.55 6.04 -5.12
N LYS A 44 12.22 5.41 -6.09
CA LYS A 44 13.31 4.48 -5.86
C LYS A 44 14.62 5.22 -6.09
N TRP A 45 15.54 5.11 -5.14
CA TRP A 45 16.89 5.61 -5.32
C TRP A 45 17.68 4.64 -6.20
N LEU A 46 18.26 5.19 -7.27
CA LEU A 46 19.05 4.45 -8.25
C LEU A 46 20.47 5.00 -8.26
N LYS A 47 21.44 4.12 -8.52
CA LYS A 47 22.81 4.50 -8.86
C LYS A 47 23.11 4.11 -10.29
N CYS A 48 23.73 5.01 -11.05
CA CYS A 48 24.13 4.75 -12.43
C CYS A 48 24.99 3.50 -12.51
N THR A 49 24.66 2.60 -13.44
CA THR A 49 25.45 1.39 -13.68
C THR A 49 26.71 1.67 -14.50
N TYR A 50 26.79 2.85 -15.13
CA TYR A 50 27.98 3.25 -15.89
C TYR A 50 29.12 3.60 -14.94
N GLY A 51 30.22 2.85 -15.04
CA GLY A 51 31.35 2.92 -14.09
C GLY A 51 32.01 4.29 -13.96
N ARG A 52 31.91 5.15 -14.98
CA ARG A 52 32.45 6.54 -14.92
C ARG A 52 31.49 7.55 -14.32
N CYS A 53 30.18 7.30 -14.35
CA CYS A 53 29.18 8.29 -13.92
C CYS A 53 28.90 8.14 -12.42
N GLY A 54 28.50 6.93 -11.99
CA GLY A 54 28.25 6.63 -10.57
C GLY A 54 27.19 7.50 -9.89
N HIS A 55 26.45 8.34 -10.62
CA HIS A 55 25.51 9.29 -10.07
C HIS A 55 24.27 8.63 -9.49
N GLU A 56 23.73 9.24 -8.45
CA GLU A 56 22.59 8.75 -7.69
C GLU A 56 21.38 9.68 -7.95
N TRP A 57 20.25 9.11 -8.38
CA TRP A 57 19.03 9.90 -8.63
C TRP A 57 17.78 9.16 -8.18
N GLN A 58 16.70 9.92 -7.99
CA GLN A 58 15.41 9.38 -7.61
C GLN A 58 14.55 9.10 -8.85
N TYR A 59 14.14 7.84 -9.01
CA TYR A 59 13.31 7.38 -10.11
C TYR A 59 11.88 7.12 -9.64
N PHE A 60 10.93 7.80 -10.27
CA PHE A 60 9.50 7.74 -9.94
C PHE A 60 8.68 6.90 -10.94
N GLY A 61 9.33 6.27 -11.93
CA GLY A 61 8.65 5.52 -12.98
C GLY A 61 8.30 4.07 -12.61
N GLY A 62 7.40 3.48 -13.40
CA GLY A 62 7.01 2.08 -13.31
C GLY A 62 7.80 1.12 -14.22
N HIS A 63 8.66 1.64 -15.09
CA HIS A 63 9.40 0.83 -16.06
C HIS A 63 10.61 0.12 -15.44
N SER A 64 11.00 -1.01 -16.04
CA SER A 64 12.16 -1.82 -15.66
C SER A 64 13.50 -1.18 -16.02
N TRP A 65 13.48 -0.14 -16.86
CA TRP A 65 14.63 0.62 -17.33
C TRP A 65 14.48 2.07 -16.93
N ALA A 66 15.58 2.71 -16.54
CA ALA A 66 15.66 4.12 -16.23
C ALA A 66 16.87 4.72 -16.96
N GLU A 67 16.69 5.93 -17.47
CA GLU A 67 17.77 6.71 -18.06
C GLU A 67 18.48 7.52 -16.98
N CYS A 68 19.81 7.55 -17.04
CA CYS A 68 20.61 8.38 -16.15
C CYS A 68 20.57 9.84 -16.60
N PRO A 69 20.24 10.81 -15.72
CA PRO A 69 20.12 12.22 -16.10
C PRO A 69 21.46 12.88 -16.49
N LEU A 70 22.61 12.26 -16.19
CA LEU A 70 23.94 12.84 -16.51
C LEU A 70 24.56 12.26 -17.77
N CYS A 71 24.50 10.93 -17.94
CA CYS A 71 25.19 10.25 -19.03
C CYS A 71 24.24 9.65 -20.07
N HIS A 72 22.94 9.90 -19.93
CA HIS A 72 21.89 9.42 -20.83
C HIS A 72 21.94 7.90 -21.10
N THR A 73 22.61 7.16 -20.22
CA THR A 73 22.78 5.72 -20.35
C THR A 73 21.57 5.03 -19.76
N THR A 74 20.95 4.14 -20.54
CA THR A 74 19.85 3.31 -20.09
C THR A 74 20.36 2.22 -19.14
N SER A 75 19.87 2.24 -17.92
CA SER A 75 20.25 1.31 -16.86
C SER A 75 19.04 0.49 -16.42
N LYS A 76 19.25 -0.81 -16.15
CA LYS A 76 18.18 -1.66 -15.59
C LYS A 76 17.95 -1.26 -14.13
N VAL A 77 16.72 -0.88 -13.78
CA VAL A 77 16.37 -0.35 -12.45
C VAL A 77 16.75 -1.33 -11.34
N ALA A 78 16.54 -2.64 -11.54
CA ALA A 78 16.92 -3.64 -10.54
C ALA A 78 18.42 -3.64 -10.21
N ILE A 79 19.28 -3.48 -11.22
CA ILE A 79 20.74 -3.43 -11.04
C ILE A 79 21.13 -2.11 -10.37
N ALA A 80 20.55 -1.00 -10.83
CA ALA A 80 20.81 0.32 -10.28
C ALA A 80 20.42 0.44 -8.80
N ILE A 81 19.32 -0.20 -8.37
CA ILE A 81 18.93 -0.31 -6.95
C ILE A 81 19.94 -1.15 -6.17
N ARG A 82 20.36 -2.29 -6.73
CA ARG A 82 21.34 -3.17 -6.07
C ARG A 82 22.65 -2.42 -5.83
N ASN A 83 23.17 -1.77 -6.86
CA ASN A 83 24.40 -0.98 -6.80
C ASN A 83 24.29 0.18 -5.80
N TYR A 84 23.13 0.84 -5.72
CA TYR A 84 22.90 1.87 -4.70
C TYR A 84 22.96 1.30 -3.28
N LYS A 85 22.33 0.15 -3.03
CA LYS A 85 22.35 -0.52 -1.72
C LYS A 85 23.74 -0.98 -1.32
N GLU A 86 24.45 -1.66 -2.22
CA GLU A 86 25.83 -2.13 -2.02
C GLU A 86 26.79 -0.96 -1.75
N ASN A 87 26.61 0.18 -2.43
CA ASN A 87 27.44 1.34 -2.17
C ASN A 87 27.17 1.95 -0.79
N LYS A 88 25.90 1.96 -0.35
CA LYS A 88 25.53 2.49 0.96
C LYS A 88 26.08 1.64 2.11
N SER A 89 26.11 0.31 1.96
CA SER A 89 26.69 -0.58 2.98
C SER A 89 28.20 -0.39 3.14
N ASN A 90 28.92 -0.04 2.07
CA ASN A 90 30.37 0.17 2.11
C ASN A 90 30.79 1.55 2.67
N ARG A 91 29.84 2.47 2.92
CA ARG A 91 30.11 3.78 3.53
C ARG A 91 29.84 3.82 5.04
N GLY A 92 29.44 2.69 5.64
CA GLY A 92 29.14 2.54 7.06
C GLY A 92 30.32 1.98 7.84
#